data_AF-A0A524DZZ8-F1
#
_entry.id   AF-A0A524DZZ8-F1
#
_cell.length_a   1.000
_cell.length_b   1.000
_cell.length_c   1.000
_cell.angle_alpha   90.00
_cell.angle_beta   90.00
_cell.angle_gamma   90.00
#
_symmetry.space_group_name_H-M   'P 1'
#
loop_
_entity.id
_entity.type
_entity.pdbx_description
1 polymer ?
#
loop_
_entity_poly.entity_id
_entity_poly.type
_entity_poly.pdbx_seq_one_letter_code
_entity_poly.pdbx_strand_id
1 'polypeptide(L)'
;MENKKSKNKVSPIGKEEPEFRFDMGTLIFIIIGSVCSWINMLIILDTMAIWAYLSIMFTIILPGVLIGIKNRYWGYGYIFGFSIAGIPFMILEDLFIGGYTFSVGLFIFIILWLIFWKTWRSISKIKT
;
A
#
# COMPACT_ATOMS: atom_id res chain seq x y z
N MET A 1 -25.00 -44.67 5.85
CA MET A 1 -25.10 -44.20 7.25
C MET A 1 -24.33 -42.90 7.39
N GLU A 2 -24.93 -41.97 8.10
CA GLU A 2 -24.65 -40.54 8.21
C GLU A 2 -23.30 -40.12 8.82
N ASN A 3 -22.92 -38.90 8.43
CA ASN A 3 -22.32 -37.80 9.20
C ASN A 3 -21.05 -38.04 10.03
N LYS A 4 -20.02 -37.23 9.71
CA LYS A 4 -19.66 -36.11 10.60
C LYS A 4 -18.95 -34.99 9.83
N LYS A 5 -19.75 -33.99 9.44
CA LYS A 5 -19.30 -32.64 9.11
C LYS A 5 -18.41 -32.12 10.25
N SER A 6 -17.14 -31.83 9.98
CA SER A 6 -16.35 -30.96 10.85
C SER A 6 -17.02 -29.58 10.84
N LYS A 7 -17.77 -29.28 11.89
CA LYS A 7 -18.34 -27.96 12.16
C LYS A 7 -17.20 -26.93 12.10
N ASN A 8 -17.17 -26.15 11.02
CA ASN A 8 -16.54 -24.84 11.01
C ASN A 8 -17.12 -24.08 12.21
N LYS A 9 -16.31 -23.87 13.24
CA LYS A 9 -16.63 -22.97 14.34
C LYS A 9 -16.74 -21.57 13.73
N VAL A 10 -17.96 -21.16 13.40
CA VAL A 10 -18.27 -19.79 13.01
C VAL A 10 -18.18 -18.97 14.30
N SER A 11 -17.10 -18.22 14.46
CA SER A 11 -17.01 -17.21 15.51
C SER A 11 -18.11 -16.16 15.27
N PRO A 12 -18.72 -15.59 16.32
CA PRO A 12 -19.77 -14.58 16.19
C PRO A 12 -19.27 -13.23 15.60
N ILE A 13 -18.01 -13.18 15.16
CA ILE A 13 -17.29 -11.99 14.68
C ILE A 13 -17.22 -11.95 13.14
N GLY A 14 -17.85 -12.90 12.44
CA GLY A 14 -17.67 -13.05 11.00
C GLY A 14 -16.33 -13.74 10.71
N LYS A 15 -16.18 -14.29 9.50
CA LYS A 15 -14.96 -15.01 9.08
C LYS A 15 -13.72 -14.22 9.53
N GLU A 16 -12.82 -14.88 10.27
CA GLU A 16 -11.49 -14.34 10.56
C GLU A 16 -10.82 -14.02 9.23
N GLU A 17 -10.84 -12.75 8.84
CA GLU A 17 -10.16 -12.32 7.64
C GLU A 17 -8.65 -12.35 7.92
N PRO A 18 -7.85 -12.90 7.00
CA PRO A 18 -6.45 -13.12 7.26
C PRO A 18 -5.73 -11.81 7.58
N GLU A 19 -4.95 -11.83 8.66
CA GLU A 19 -3.95 -10.80 8.98
C GLU A 19 -3.08 -10.52 7.74
N PHE A 20 -2.45 -9.34 7.66
CA PHE A 20 -1.61 -8.96 6.52
C PHE A 20 -0.71 -10.11 6.08
N ARG A 21 -1.02 -10.72 4.94
CA ARG A 21 -0.26 -11.85 4.41
C ARG A 21 0.78 -11.28 3.47
N PHE A 22 2.04 -11.37 3.88
CA PHE A 22 3.17 -11.25 2.96
C PHE A 22 3.10 -12.43 1.98
N ASP A 23 2.37 -12.25 0.89
CA ASP A 23 2.35 -13.17 -0.25
C ASP A 23 3.39 -12.73 -1.30
N MET A 24 3.70 -13.63 -2.24
CA MET A 24 4.61 -13.32 -3.34
C MET A 24 4.14 -12.13 -4.18
N GLY A 25 2.81 -11.93 -4.30
CA GLY A 25 2.26 -10.76 -4.99
C GLY A 25 2.57 -9.45 -4.26
N THR A 26 2.42 -9.40 -2.94
CA THR A 26 2.81 -8.23 -2.13
C THR A 26 4.29 -7.91 -2.30
N LEU A 27 5.16 -8.93 -2.33
CA LEU A 27 6.59 -8.74 -2.59
C LEU A 27 6.85 -8.13 -3.98
N ILE A 28 6.19 -8.65 -5.02
CA ILE A 28 6.31 -8.12 -6.39
C ILE A 28 5.88 -6.65 -6.43
N PHE A 29 4.75 -6.32 -5.80
CA PHE A 29 4.25 -4.94 -5.79
C PHE A 29 5.11 -4.01 -4.93
N ILE A 30 5.77 -4.49 -3.87
CA ILE A 30 6.81 -3.73 -3.16
C ILE A 30 7.91 -3.33 -4.12
N ILE A 31 8.44 -4.29 -4.90
CA ILE A 31 9.52 -4.01 -5.86
C ILE A 31 9.06 -3.00 -6.92
N ILE A 32 7.86 -3.19 -7.48
CA ILE A 32 7.28 -2.28 -8.48
C ILE A 32 7.11 -0.87 -7.88
N GLY A 33 6.56 -0.78 -6.67
CA GLY A 33 6.40 0.49 -5.96
C GLY A 33 7.71 1.22 -5.76
N SER A 34 8.75 0.50 -5.32
CA SER A 34 10.08 1.05 -5.13
C SER A 34 10.68 1.59 -6.43
N VAL A 35 10.58 0.83 -7.52
CA VAL A 35 11.10 1.24 -8.84
C VAL A 35 10.33 2.46 -9.36
N CYS A 36 9.00 2.47 -9.26
CA CYS A 36 8.19 3.63 -9.66
C CYS A 36 8.56 4.89 -8.87
N SER A 37 8.76 4.77 -7.56
CA SER A 37 9.20 5.87 -6.70
C SER A 37 10.57 6.40 -7.12
N TRP A 38 11.52 5.50 -7.37
CA TRP A 38 12.86 5.87 -7.80
C TRP A 38 12.86 6.64 -9.13
N ILE A 39 12.14 6.12 -10.13
CA ILE A 39 12.00 6.79 -11.44
C ILE A 39 11.35 8.17 -11.27
N ASN A 40 10.29 8.27 -10.45
CA ASN A 40 9.61 9.53 -10.24
C ASN A 40 10.53 10.59 -9.60
N MET A 41 11.31 10.20 -8.58
CA MET A 41 12.29 11.10 -7.95
C MET A 41 13.41 11.53 -8.89
N LEU A 42 13.91 10.65 -9.76
CA LEU A 42 14.89 11.02 -10.80
C LEU A 42 14.35 12.09 -11.76
N ILE A 43 13.07 11.99 -12.15
CA ILE A 43 12.42 13.01 -13.00
C ILE A 43 12.32 14.36 -12.26
N ILE A 44 12.08 14.33 -10.94
CA ILE A 44 11.99 15.55 -10.12
C ILE A 44 13.34 16.24 -10.02
N LEU A 45 14.42 15.48 -9.83
CA LEU A 45 15.78 16.03 -9.81
C LEU A 45 16.12 16.79 -11.08
N ASP A 46 15.74 16.25 -12.24
CA ASP A 46 16.06 16.86 -13.53
C ASP A 46 15.18 18.09 -13.83
N THR A 47 13.89 18.02 -13.47
CA THR A 47 12.93 19.07 -13.84
C THR A 47 12.81 20.21 -12.83
N MET A 48 13.16 19.98 -11.56
CA MET A 48 13.08 20.92 -10.42
C MET A 48 11.79 21.76 -10.38
N ALA A 49 10.69 21.19 -10.87
CA ALA A 49 9.41 21.88 -10.99
C ALA A 49 8.47 21.51 -9.83
N ILE A 50 7.72 22.48 -9.32
CA ILE A 50 6.76 22.23 -8.23
C ILE A 50 5.69 21.19 -8.63
N TRP A 51 5.36 21.15 -9.92
CA TRP A 51 4.45 20.16 -10.52
C TRP A 51 4.99 18.73 -10.44
N ALA A 52 6.31 18.57 -10.42
CA ALA A 52 6.95 17.26 -10.30
C ALA A 52 6.74 16.67 -8.89
N TYR A 53 6.64 17.50 -7.84
CA TYR A 53 6.28 17.03 -6.49
C TYR A 53 4.81 16.59 -6.36
N LEU A 54 3.90 17.23 -7.11
CA LEU A 54 2.51 16.76 -7.26
C LEU A 54 2.47 15.39 -7.95
N SER A 55 3.39 15.13 -8.88
CA SER A 55 3.47 13.84 -9.56
C SER A 55 3.74 12.68 -8.58
N ILE A 56 4.50 12.88 -7.50
CA ILE A 56 4.70 11.85 -6.45
C ILE A 56 3.35 11.38 -5.90
N MET A 57 2.48 12.34 -5.55
CA MET A 57 1.16 12.02 -4.99
C MET A 57 0.27 11.30 -6.00
N PHE A 58 0.27 11.70 -7.27
CA PHE A 58 -0.49 10.97 -8.29
C PHE A 58 0.05 9.57 -8.54
N THR A 59 1.37 9.43 -8.59
CA THR A 59 2.06 8.16 -8.88
C THR A 59 1.91 7.17 -7.74
N ILE A 60 1.75 7.63 -6.49
CA ILE A 60 1.46 6.72 -5.38
C ILE A 60 -0.04 6.40 -5.26
N ILE A 61 -0.94 7.38 -5.41
CA ILE A 61 -2.37 7.21 -5.18
C ILE A 61 -3.05 6.43 -6.31
N LEU A 62 -2.87 6.82 -7.57
CA LEU A 62 -3.59 6.21 -8.69
C LEU A 62 -3.25 4.71 -8.84
N PRO A 63 -1.97 4.31 -8.99
CA PRO A 63 -1.61 2.90 -9.06
C PRO A 63 -1.95 2.17 -7.76
N GLY A 64 -1.68 2.77 -6.60
CA GLY A 64 -1.95 2.16 -5.30
C GLY A 64 -3.43 1.79 -5.12
N VAL A 65 -4.35 2.69 -5.50
CA VAL A 65 -5.80 2.43 -5.46
C VAL A 65 -6.22 1.42 -6.52
N LEU A 66 -5.75 1.55 -7.77
CA LEU A 66 -6.11 0.63 -8.85
C LEU A 66 -5.69 -0.82 -8.56
N ILE A 67 -4.48 -1.01 -8.02
CA ILE A 67 -3.96 -2.30 -7.60
C ILE A 67 -4.72 -2.79 -6.36
N GLY A 68 -4.96 -1.90 -5.39
CA GLY A 68 -5.66 -2.19 -4.14
C GLY A 68 -7.11 -2.68 -4.34
N ILE A 69 -7.80 -2.18 -5.37
CA ILE A 69 -9.15 -2.66 -5.74
C ILE A 69 -9.12 -4.13 -6.19
N LYS A 70 -8.08 -4.55 -6.93
CA LYS A 70 -7.93 -5.96 -7.34
C LYS A 70 -7.49 -6.84 -6.17
N ASN A 71 -6.47 -6.41 -5.44
CA ASN A 71 -5.98 -7.08 -4.25
C ASN A 71 -5.40 -6.06 -3.26
N ARG A 72 -6.00 -5.97 -2.09
CA ARG A 72 -5.62 -5.02 -1.04
C ARG A 72 -4.15 -5.13 -0.62
N TYR A 73 -3.64 -6.35 -0.49
CA TYR A 73 -2.28 -6.59 0.00
C TYR A 73 -1.25 -6.12 -1.02
N TRP A 74 -1.59 -6.22 -2.31
CA TRP A 74 -0.76 -5.72 -3.40
C TRP A 74 -0.73 -4.20 -3.44
N GLY A 75 -1.87 -3.53 -3.21
CA GLY A 75 -1.92 -2.07 -3.07
C GLY A 75 -1.08 -1.59 -1.89
N TYR A 76 -1.16 -2.27 -0.75
CA TYR A 76 -0.29 -1.99 0.40
C TYR A 76 1.18 -2.24 0.10
N GLY A 77 1.51 -3.36 -0.56
CA GLY A 77 2.87 -3.65 -1.00
C GLY A 77 3.42 -2.53 -1.87
N TYR A 78 2.65 -2.08 -2.85
CA TYR A 78 3.01 -0.97 -3.73
C TYR A 78 3.33 0.31 -2.97
N ILE A 79 2.42 0.78 -2.12
CA ILE A 79 2.60 2.04 -1.37
C ILE A 79 3.77 1.91 -0.39
N PHE A 80 3.93 0.74 0.24
CA PHE A 80 5.03 0.48 1.17
C PHE A 80 6.39 0.51 0.47
N GLY A 81 6.53 -0.19 -0.66
CA GLY A 81 7.75 -0.14 -1.47
C GLY A 81 8.05 1.25 -1.99
N PHE A 82 7.02 1.96 -2.48
CA PHE A 82 7.14 3.34 -2.93
C PHE A 82 7.70 4.26 -1.84
N SER A 83 7.22 4.10 -0.61
CA SER A 83 7.68 4.87 0.54
C SER A 83 9.14 4.55 0.88
N ILE A 84 9.49 3.26 0.99
CA ILE A 84 10.84 2.83 1.40
C ILE A 84 11.90 3.27 0.39
N ALA A 85 11.59 3.34 -0.90
CA ALA A 85 12.52 3.83 -1.90
C ALA A 85 13.01 5.27 -1.66
N GLY A 86 12.25 6.09 -0.91
CA GLY A 86 12.72 7.40 -0.46
C GLY A 86 13.92 7.34 0.49
N ILE A 87 14.09 6.25 1.27
CA ILE A 87 15.21 6.09 2.22
C ILE A 87 16.57 6.02 1.53
N PRO A 88 16.83 5.10 0.58
CA PRO A 88 18.10 5.09 -0.14
C PRO A 88 18.31 6.40 -0.92
N PHE A 89 17.25 7.02 -1.42
CA PHE A 89 17.36 8.28 -2.17
C PHE A 89 17.81 9.46 -1.28
N MET A 90 17.34 9.50 -0.02
CA MET A 90 17.81 10.49 0.98
C MET A 90 19.32 10.44 1.21
N ILE A 91 19.92 9.25 1.09
CA ILE A 91 21.33 9.01 1.40
C ILE A 91 22.20 9.21 0.15
N LEU A 92 21.72 8.80 -1.02
CA LEU A 92 22.52 8.70 -2.23
C LEU A 92 22.41 9.93 -3.15
N GLU A 93 21.26 10.62 -3.14
CA GLU A 93 20.95 11.64 -4.15
C GLU A 93 20.58 12.97 -3.49
N ASP A 94 19.41 13.06 -2.85
CA ASP A 94 18.91 14.31 -2.26
C ASP A 94 18.06 14.05 -1.01
N LEU A 95 18.47 14.68 0.09
CA LEU A 95 17.84 14.55 1.40
C LEU A 95 16.39 15.06 1.42
N PHE A 96 16.11 16.19 0.78
CA PHE A 96 14.79 16.82 0.81
C PHE A 96 13.79 16.04 -0.04
N ILE A 97 14.17 15.66 -1.26
CA ILE A 97 13.28 14.91 -2.18
C ILE A 97 13.01 13.52 -1.62
N GLY A 98 14.06 12.82 -1.16
CA GLY A 98 13.91 11.49 -0.55
C GLY A 98 13.06 11.54 0.73
N GLY A 99 13.30 12.54 1.58
CA GLY A 99 12.60 12.70 2.86
C GLY A 99 11.12 13.05 2.68
N TYR A 100 10.81 13.92 1.73
CA TYR A 100 9.43 14.23 1.34
C TYR A 100 8.72 12.98 0.81
N THR A 101 9.36 12.24 -0.10
CA THR A 101 8.79 11.01 -0.70
C THR A 101 8.52 9.94 0.35
N PHE A 102 9.48 9.69 1.25
CA PHE A 102 9.31 8.75 2.35
C PHE A 102 8.17 9.17 3.29
N SER A 103 8.15 10.44 3.72
CA SER A 103 7.17 10.95 4.68
C SER A 103 5.75 10.92 4.11
N VAL A 104 5.57 11.42 2.89
CA VAL A 104 4.26 11.43 2.21
C VAL A 104 3.78 10.02 1.93
N GLY A 105 4.67 9.15 1.44
CA GLY A 105 4.34 7.76 1.16
C GLY A 105 3.89 7.00 2.41
N LEU A 106 4.64 7.13 3.50
CA LEU A 106 4.33 6.49 4.78
C LEU A 106 3.02 7.02 5.37
N PHE A 107 2.79 8.33 5.27
CA PHE A 107 1.55 8.95 5.73
C PHE A 107 0.33 8.44 4.96
N ILE A 108 0.42 8.38 3.62
CA ILE A 108 -0.63 7.82 2.76
C ILE A 108 -0.86 6.34 3.07
N PHE A 109 0.21 5.56 3.26
CA PHE A 109 0.12 4.16 3.67
C PHE A 109 -0.69 3.99 4.94
N ILE A 110 -0.38 4.77 5.99
CA ILE A 110 -1.08 4.73 7.28
C ILE A 110 -2.55 5.14 7.12
N ILE A 111 -2.83 6.22 6.39
CA ILE A 111 -4.21 6.67 6.17
C ILE A 111 -5.03 5.60 5.46
N LEU A 112 -4.51 5.06 4.35
CA LEU A 112 -5.23 4.04 3.59
C LEU A 112 -5.41 2.78 4.43
N TRP A 113 -4.38 2.37 5.16
CA TRP A 113 -4.47 1.26 6.10
C TRP A 113 -5.60 1.48 7.12
N LEU A 114 -5.69 2.66 7.74
CA LEU A 114 -6.73 3.01 8.70
C LEU A 114 -8.13 3.11 8.08
N ILE A 115 -8.27 3.73 6.91
CA ILE A 115 -9.55 3.84 6.19
C ILE A 115 -10.07 2.45 5.86
N PHE A 116 -9.25 1.59 5.26
CA PHE A 116 -9.67 0.24 4.91
C PHE A 116 -9.93 -0.61 6.16
N TRP A 117 -9.16 -0.44 7.23
CA TRP A 117 -9.42 -1.09 8.51
C TRP A 117 -10.78 -0.70 9.10
N LYS A 118 -11.13 0.59 9.09
CA LYS A 118 -12.39 1.11 9.66
C LYS A 118 -13.60 0.83 8.76
N THR A 119 -13.50 1.15 7.47
CA THR A 119 -14.58 0.97 6.49
C THR A 119 -14.93 -0.51 6.32
N TRP A 120 -13.95 -1.42 6.36
CA TRP A 120 -14.23 -2.84 6.15
C TRP A 120 -14.80 -3.56 7.37
N ARG A 121 -14.38 -3.19 8.60
CA ARG A 121 -15.10 -3.60 9.82
C ARG A 121 -16.54 -3.12 9.83
N SER A 122 -16.83 -2.00 9.18
CA SER A 122 -18.20 -1.50 9.04
C SER A 122 -19.00 -2.34 8.05
N ILE A 123 -18.42 -2.69 6.89
CA ILE A 123 -19.08 -3.51 5.87
C ILE A 123 -19.28 -4.96 6.33
N SER A 124 -18.32 -5.55 7.05
CA SER A 124 -18.47 -6.92 7.58
C SER A 124 -19.63 -7.04 8.58
N LYS A 125 -19.89 -5.97 9.35
CA LYS A 125 -21.04 -5.90 10.27
C LYS A 125 -22.38 -5.79 9.55
N ILE A 126 -22.43 -5.19 8.36
CA ILE A 126 -23.67 -5.00 7.59
C ILE A 126 -24.14 -6.30 6.93
N LYS A 127 -23.26 -7.29 6.73
CA LYS A 127 -23.62 -8.62 6.20
C LYS A 127 -24.19 -9.58 7.27
N THR A 128 -24.76 -9.05 8.35
CA THR A 128 -25.51 -9.81 9.36
C THR A 128 -27.00 -9.62 9.11
#